data_AF-A0A952B0D3-F1
#
_entry.id   AF-A0A952B0D3-F1
#
_cell.length_a   1.000
_cell.length_b   1.000
_cell.length_c   1.000
_cell.angle_alpha   90.00
_cell.angle_beta   90.00
_cell.angle_gamma   90.00
#
_symmetry.space_group_name_H-M   'P 1'
#
loop_
_entity.id
_entity.type
_entity.pdbx_description
1 polymer ?
#
loop_
_entity_poly.entity_id
_entity_poly.type
_entity_poly.pdbx_seq_one_letter_code
_entity_poly.pdbx_strand_id
1 'polypeptide(L)'
;MEKNSKIQFNWRAFFSVLSALSFIGMVFTGVILFVVPPGRIANWTGWTIIGLTKHQWIGLHDWFSIIFVAASVFHVYLNWKPLVSYFKNKVSKAFALRIEWAFALVICCVVFICTLGDIKPFSSLLVWNENIKHSWDSSQQRAPIPHAELLTLTELSEQVRDLSLETILTNLKSRGIEVESADVVLGDLAEAYNMTPAHLYDIALGQAGPGRGQGGHGEGGRGFGGPGGRAEQYADTQKVDTGVEHQQEGSIRGIGRMTLNSYCNQMGLDVNEAVKKLQNAGFKASSDMTIRNIADSTGVHPSEIRTLLEPPVQ
;
A
#
# COMPACT_ATOMS: atom_id res chain seq x y z
N MET A 1 -14.07 41.86 48.92
CA MET A 1 -13.18 40.68 48.83
C MET A 1 -13.62 39.88 47.61
N GLU A 2 -13.02 40.15 46.45
CA GLU A 2 -13.27 39.35 45.25
C GLU A 2 -12.70 37.94 45.46
N LYS A 3 -13.58 36.96 45.47
CA LYS A 3 -13.22 35.55 45.54
C LYS A 3 -12.64 35.17 44.17
N ASN A 4 -11.33 35.33 44.04
CA ASN A 4 -10.59 34.95 42.85
C ASN A 4 -10.61 33.41 42.73
N SER A 5 -11.67 32.87 42.15
CA SER A 5 -11.81 31.44 41.90
C SER A 5 -10.87 31.06 40.79
N LYS A 6 -9.64 30.65 41.13
CA LYS A 6 -8.71 30.05 40.18
C LYS A 6 -9.38 28.82 39.57
N ILE A 7 -9.81 28.91 38.32
CA ILE A 7 -10.33 27.77 37.56
C ILE A 7 -9.18 26.77 37.47
N GLN A 8 -9.27 25.68 38.22
CA GLN A 8 -8.27 24.61 38.17
C GLN A 8 -8.61 23.67 37.02
N PHE A 9 -7.62 23.43 36.16
CA PHE A 9 -7.78 22.54 35.02
C PHE A 9 -7.99 21.09 35.47
N ASN A 10 -9.07 20.46 35.01
CA ASN A 10 -9.38 19.07 35.36
C ASN A 10 -8.76 18.09 34.37
N TRP A 11 -7.55 17.61 34.69
CA TRP A 11 -6.80 16.65 33.88
C TRP A 11 -7.55 15.35 33.59
N ARG A 12 -8.39 14.86 34.52
CA ARG A 12 -9.16 13.62 34.33
C ARG A 12 -10.21 13.79 33.23
N ALA A 13 -10.91 14.91 33.26
CA ALA A 13 -11.89 15.26 32.24
C ALA A 13 -11.20 15.48 30.88
N PHE A 14 -10.09 16.23 30.88
CA PHE A 14 -9.31 16.50 29.67
C PHE A 14 -8.89 15.22 28.94
N PHE A 15 -8.19 14.30 29.60
CA PHE A 15 -7.73 13.07 28.94
C PHE A 15 -8.86 12.14 28.52
N SER A 16 -10.01 12.18 29.20
CA SER A 16 -11.21 11.44 28.79
C SER A 16 -11.83 12.01 27.52
N VAL A 17 -11.98 13.34 27.44
CA VAL A 17 -12.50 14.03 26.25
C VAL A 17 -11.52 13.91 25.09
N LEU A 18 -10.21 14.06 25.34
CA LEU A 18 -9.17 13.92 24.32
C LEU A 18 -9.16 12.51 23.72
N SER A 19 -9.30 11.46 24.54
CA SER A 19 -9.43 10.08 24.05
C SER A 19 -10.69 9.89 23.21
N ALA A 20 -11.83 10.46 23.61
CA ALA A 20 -13.07 10.36 22.84
C ALA A 20 -13.00 11.09 21.50
N LEU A 21 -12.46 12.32 21.46
CA LEU A 21 -12.32 13.10 20.24
C LEU A 21 -11.31 12.48 19.27
N SER A 22 -10.18 12.00 19.77
CA SER A 22 -9.18 11.30 18.94
C SER A 22 -9.73 9.98 18.40
N PHE A 23 -10.53 9.23 19.16
CA PHE A 23 -11.25 8.06 18.66
C PHE A 23 -12.19 8.41 17.49
N ILE A 24 -12.99 9.48 17.62
CA ILE A 24 -13.85 9.95 16.52
C ILE A 24 -13.00 10.31 15.29
N GLY A 25 -11.88 11.00 15.49
CA GLY A 25 -10.93 11.34 14.43
C GLY A 25 -10.36 10.09 13.74
N MET A 26 -9.96 9.08 14.49
CA MET A 26 -9.47 7.79 13.95
C MET A 26 -10.55 7.05 13.15
N VAL A 27 -11.79 7.00 13.64
CA VAL A 27 -12.90 6.34 12.92
C VAL A 27 -13.18 7.08 11.61
N PHE A 28 -13.30 8.40 11.65
CA PHE A 28 -13.55 9.21 10.47
C PHE A 28 -12.45 9.06 9.42
N THR A 29 -11.18 9.22 9.83
CA THR A 29 -10.03 9.05 8.94
C THR A 29 -9.87 7.60 8.47
N GLY A 30 -10.17 6.62 9.32
CA GLY A 30 -10.14 5.19 8.98
C GLY A 30 -11.16 4.82 7.89
N VAL A 31 -12.38 5.38 7.95
CA VAL A 31 -13.39 5.21 6.89
C VAL A 31 -12.91 5.80 5.56
N ILE A 32 -12.25 6.95 5.59
CA ILE A 32 -11.67 7.55 4.38
C ILE A 32 -10.55 6.67 3.83
N LEU A 33 -9.61 6.24 4.69
CA LEU A 33 -8.52 5.34 4.30
C LEU A 33 -9.01 3.97 3.81
N PHE A 34 -10.21 3.54 4.23
CA PHE A 34 -10.83 2.33 3.73
C PHE A 34 -11.21 2.44 2.24
N VAL A 35 -11.56 3.64 1.75
CA VAL A 35 -11.99 3.84 0.35
C VAL A 35 -10.90 4.43 -0.55
N VAL A 36 -9.82 4.96 0.03
CA VAL A 36 -8.70 5.60 -0.67
C VAL A 36 -8.01 4.61 -1.63
N PRO A 37 -7.67 5.03 -2.87
CA PRO A 37 -7.02 4.17 -3.86
C PRO A 37 -5.62 3.68 -3.42
N PRO A 38 -5.08 2.64 -4.08
CA PRO A 38 -3.69 2.23 -3.94
C PRO A 38 -2.70 3.39 -4.14
N GLY A 39 -1.55 3.36 -3.45
CA GLY A 39 -0.59 4.48 -3.44
C GLY A 39 -0.11 4.89 -4.84
N ARG A 40 0.17 3.90 -5.68
CA ARG A 40 0.52 4.10 -7.10
C ARG A 40 -0.51 4.94 -7.85
N ILE A 41 -1.80 4.59 -7.77
CA ILE A 41 -2.87 5.30 -8.48
C ILE A 41 -3.05 6.70 -7.88
N ALA A 42 -2.98 6.81 -6.55
CA ALA A 42 -3.15 8.09 -5.87
C ALA A 42 -2.05 9.09 -6.25
N ASN A 43 -0.79 8.66 -6.26
CA ASN A 43 0.35 9.50 -6.63
C ASN A 43 0.32 9.84 -8.13
N TRP A 44 0.06 8.85 -8.98
CA TRP A 44 0.05 9.03 -10.44
C TRP A 44 -1.02 10.00 -10.93
N THR A 45 -2.23 9.88 -10.38
CA THR A 45 -3.40 10.68 -10.82
C THR A 45 -3.57 11.96 -10.03
N GLY A 46 -2.75 12.22 -9.01
CA GLY A 46 -2.92 13.37 -8.10
C GLY A 46 -4.24 13.31 -7.32
N TRP A 47 -4.64 12.11 -6.90
CA TRP A 47 -5.94 11.88 -6.27
C TRP A 47 -6.07 12.68 -4.97
N THR A 48 -7.22 13.34 -4.81
CA THR A 48 -7.60 14.03 -3.58
C THR A 48 -9.06 13.78 -3.23
N ILE A 49 -9.39 13.81 -1.94
CA ILE A 49 -10.77 13.85 -1.46
C ILE A 49 -10.87 14.88 -0.33
N ILE A 50 -11.90 15.73 -0.39
CA ILE A 50 -12.06 16.89 0.52
C ILE A 50 -10.81 17.79 0.51
N GLY A 51 -10.16 17.93 -0.65
CA GLY A 51 -8.97 18.77 -0.82
C GLY A 51 -7.69 18.22 -0.19
N LEU A 52 -7.69 16.99 0.32
CA LEU A 52 -6.51 16.36 0.91
C LEU A 52 -6.04 15.18 0.08
N THR A 53 -4.72 15.03 -0.03
CA THR A 53 -4.07 13.89 -0.68
C THR A 53 -4.15 12.65 0.20
N LYS A 54 -3.89 11.49 -0.39
CA LYS A 54 -3.78 10.22 0.34
C LYS A 54 -2.80 10.32 1.52
N HIS A 55 -1.63 10.90 1.33
CA HIS A 55 -0.59 10.99 2.36
C HIS A 55 -1.02 11.89 3.52
N GLN A 56 -1.76 12.97 3.23
CA GLN A 56 -2.31 13.84 4.26
C GLN A 56 -3.37 13.11 5.10
N TRP A 57 -4.23 12.30 4.48
CA TRP A 57 -5.20 11.47 5.20
C TRP A 57 -4.53 10.41 6.09
N ILE A 58 -3.48 9.77 5.60
CA ILE A 58 -2.67 8.82 6.39
C ILE A 58 -2.06 9.56 7.59
N GLY A 59 -1.41 10.70 7.35
CA GLY A 59 -0.79 11.49 8.42
C GLY A 59 -1.80 11.94 9.49
N LEU A 60 -3.01 12.34 9.11
CA LEU A 60 -4.07 12.67 10.07
C LEU A 60 -4.45 11.45 10.91
N HIS A 61 -4.63 10.28 10.29
CA HIS A 61 -4.97 9.05 11.00
C HIS A 61 -3.87 8.64 11.99
N ASP A 62 -2.61 8.72 11.59
CA ASP A 62 -1.46 8.40 12.42
C ASP A 62 -1.37 9.32 13.65
N TRP A 63 -1.52 10.63 13.46
CA TRP A 63 -1.50 11.59 14.56
C TRP A 63 -2.68 11.40 15.52
N PHE A 64 -3.90 11.17 15.01
CA PHE A 64 -5.03 10.84 15.87
C PHE A 64 -4.79 9.54 16.65
N SER A 65 -4.13 8.55 16.06
CA SER A 65 -3.77 7.29 16.72
C SER A 65 -2.73 7.48 17.83
N ILE A 66 -1.68 8.27 17.58
CA ILE A 66 -0.66 8.60 18.58
C ILE A 66 -1.29 9.35 19.76
N ILE A 67 -2.12 10.36 19.46
CA ILE A 67 -2.83 11.13 20.49
C ILE A 67 -3.78 10.22 21.28
N PHE A 68 -4.51 9.32 20.61
CA PHE A 68 -5.42 8.39 21.26
C PHE A 68 -4.69 7.44 22.22
N VAL A 69 -3.56 6.87 21.80
CA VAL A 69 -2.75 5.99 22.66
C VAL A 69 -2.21 6.76 23.86
N ALA A 70 -1.60 7.92 23.66
CA ALA A 70 -1.10 8.74 24.76
C ALA A 70 -2.21 9.15 25.72
N ALA A 71 -3.33 9.65 25.21
CA ALA A 71 -4.49 10.05 26.00
C ALA A 71 -5.09 8.87 26.77
N SER A 72 -5.13 7.68 26.16
CA SER A 72 -5.61 6.45 26.80
C SER A 72 -4.73 6.01 27.96
N VAL A 73 -3.40 6.11 27.84
CA VAL A 73 -2.46 5.83 28.94
C VAL A 73 -2.73 6.74 30.13
N PHE A 74 -2.83 8.06 29.90
CA PHE A 74 -3.16 9.01 30.96
C PHE A 74 -4.58 8.81 31.51
N HIS A 75 -5.54 8.48 30.65
CA HIS A 75 -6.91 8.18 31.05
C HIS A 75 -6.95 6.98 32.01
N VAL A 76 -6.23 5.89 31.69
CA VAL A 76 -6.13 4.71 32.55
C VAL A 76 -5.42 5.03 33.85
N TYR A 77 -4.28 5.74 33.80
CA TYR A 77 -3.50 6.11 34.99
C TYR A 77 -4.32 6.98 35.96
N LEU A 78 -4.92 8.07 35.46
CA LEU A 78 -5.67 9.02 36.29
C LEU A 78 -7.03 8.47 36.75
N ASN A 79 -7.57 7.47 36.06
CA ASN A 79 -8.82 6.80 36.42
C ASN A 79 -8.62 5.37 36.93
N TRP A 80 -7.40 5.01 37.36
CA TRP A 80 -7.09 3.66 37.82
C TRP A 80 -8.01 3.16 38.94
N LYS A 81 -8.29 4.01 39.93
CA LYS A 81 -9.21 3.66 41.04
C LYS A 81 -10.64 3.34 40.54
N PRO A 82 -11.31 4.21 39.76
CA PRO A 82 -12.57 3.86 39.10
C PRO A 82 -12.50 2.61 38.23
N LEU A 83 -11.47 2.46 37.41
CA LEU A 83 -11.33 1.32 36.50
C LEU A 83 -11.20 -0.02 37.26
N VAL A 84 -10.35 -0.05 38.29
CA VAL A 84 -10.19 -1.21 39.17
C VAL A 84 -11.47 -1.50 39.96
N SER A 85 -12.31 -0.49 40.22
CA SER A 85 -13.61 -0.70 40.88
C SER A 85 -14.53 -1.65 40.09
N TYR A 86 -14.43 -1.68 38.75
CA TYR A 86 -15.20 -2.63 37.94
C TYR A 86 -14.83 -4.10 38.22
N PHE A 87 -13.62 -4.34 38.73
CA PHE A 87 -13.13 -5.68 39.09
C PHE A 87 -13.39 -6.07 40.54
N LYS A 88 -13.87 -5.12 41.37
CA LYS A 88 -14.18 -5.38 42.78
C LYS A 88 -15.67 -5.68 42.93
N ASN A 89 -15.99 -6.67 43.77
CA ASN A 89 -17.36 -6.89 44.21
C ASN A 89 -17.77 -5.78 45.20
N LYS A 90 -18.96 -5.18 45.01
CA LYS A 90 -19.45 -4.11 45.89
C LYS A 90 -19.65 -4.58 47.34
N VAL A 91 -19.91 -5.88 47.54
CA VAL A 91 -20.20 -6.47 48.86
C VAL A 91 -18.92 -6.99 49.54
N SER A 92 -18.15 -7.86 48.88
CA SER A 92 -16.96 -8.47 49.50
C SER A 92 -15.67 -7.68 49.33
N LYS A 93 -15.65 -6.63 48.49
CA LYS A 93 -14.45 -5.89 48.05
C LYS A 93 -13.33 -6.76 47.44
N ALA A 94 -13.55 -8.07 47.31
CA ALA A 94 -12.64 -9.01 46.68
C ALA A 94 -12.66 -8.83 45.15
N PHE A 95 -11.53 -9.17 44.52
CA PHE A 95 -11.42 -9.22 43.07
C PHE A 95 -12.25 -10.40 42.55
N ALA A 96 -13.20 -10.14 41.67
CA ALA A 96 -14.03 -11.18 41.07
C ALA A 96 -14.04 -10.99 39.56
N LEU A 97 -13.55 -12.01 38.83
CA LEU A 97 -13.69 -12.05 37.38
C LEU A 97 -15.18 -12.20 37.05
N ARG A 98 -15.75 -11.14 36.50
CA ARG A 98 -17.14 -11.18 36.01
C ARG A 98 -17.20 -11.85 34.64
N ILE A 99 -18.34 -12.46 34.32
CA ILE A 99 -18.50 -13.20 33.06
C ILE A 99 -18.39 -12.25 31.85
N GLU A 100 -18.74 -10.98 32.00
CA GLU A 100 -18.67 -9.94 30.98
C GLU A 100 -17.24 -9.72 30.46
N TRP A 101 -16.22 -9.89 31.32
CA TRP A 101 -14.82 -9.80 30.91
C TRP A 101 -14.38 -11.00 30.09
N ALA A 102 -14.82 -12.19 30.50
CA ALA A 102 -14.59 -13.41 29.74
C ALA A 102 -15.23 -13.29 28.36
N PHE A 103 -16.46 -12.76 28.27
CA PHE A 103 -17.12 -12.46 27.01
C PHE A 103 -16.34 -11.44 26.16
N ALA A 104 -15.89 -10.32 26.74
CA ALA A 104 -15.10 -9.33 26.01
C ALA A 104 -13.79 -9.93 25.46
N LEU A 105 -13.08 -10.73 26.27
CA LEU A 105 -11.88 -11.43 25.85
C LEU A 105 -12.17 -12.44 24.73
N VAL A 106 -13.23 -13.25 24.89
CA VAL A 106 -13.66 -14.22 23.87
C VAL A 106 -13.99 -13.51 22.57
N ILE A 107 -14.69 -12.37 22.59
CA ILE A 107 -14.97 -11.59 21.38
C ILE A 107 -13.67 -11.15 20.70
N CYS A 108 -12.70 -10.60 21.45
CA CYS A 108 -11.40 -10.23 20.89
C CYS A 108 -10.65 -11.43 20.30
N CYS A 109 -10.63 -12.56 21.00
CA CYS A 109 -10.01 -13.79 20.52
C CYS A 109 -10.70 -14.34 19.26
N VAL A 110 -12.03 -14.32 19.20
CA VAL A 110 -12.81 -14.74 18.03
C VAL A 110 -12.50 -13.85 16.84
N VAL A 111 -12.53 -12.53 17.00
CA VAL A 111 -12.16 -11.58 15.93
C VAL A 111 -10.74 -11.87 15.43
N PHE A 112 -9.79 -12.05 16.34
CA PHE A 112 -8.40 -12.35 16.00
C PHE A 112 -8.24 -13.66 15.21
N ILE A 113 -8.75 -14.77 15.76
CA ILE A 113 -8.63 -16.11 15.16
C ILE A 113 -9.37 -16.16 13.81
N CYS A 114 -10.59 -15.64 13.75
CA CYS A 114 -11.39 -15.70 12.53
C CYS A 114 -10.84 -14.79 11.42
N THR A 115 -10.22 -13.66 11.77
CA THR A 115 -9.54 -12.80 10.78
C THR A 115 -8.29 -13.49 10.22
N LEU A 116 -7.48 -14.13 11.07
CA LEU A 116 -6.29 -14.88 10.62
C LEU A 116 -6.63 -16.14 9.81
N GLY A 117 -7.78 -16.76 10.08
CA GLY A 117 -8.24 -17.96 9.38
C GLY A 117 -9.10 -17.69 8.14
N ASP A 118 -9.20 -16.44 7.68
CA ASP A 118 -10.06 -16.03 6.55
C ASP A 118 -11.54 -16.43 6.67
N ILE A 119 -12.06 -16.56 7.90
CA ILE A 119 -13.41 -17.06 8.20
C ILE A 119 -14.45 -15.95 7.99
N LYS A 120 -15.52 -16.25 7.26
CA LYS A 120 -16.68 -15.34 7.11
C LYS A 120 -17.40 -15.13 8.45
N PRO A 121 -17.88 -13.92 8.79
CA PRO A 121 -17.90 -12.71 7.96
C PRO A 121 -16.65 -11.81 8.08
N PHE A 122 -15.64 -12.18 8.87
CA PHE A 122 -14.48 -11.32 9.16
C PHE A 122 -13.62 -11.07 7.92
N SER A 123 -13.42 -12.09 7.08
CA SER A 123 -12.75 -11.93 5.77
C SER A 123 -13.56 -11.12 4.76
N SER A 124 -14.89 -11.05 4.89
CA SER A 124 -15.74 -10.31 3.96
C SER A 124 -15.42 -8.80 3.96
N LEU A 125 -15.02 -8.24 5.11
CA LEU A 125 -14.62 -6.84 5.21
C LEU A 125 -13.33 -6.56 4.42
N LEU A 126 -12.36 -7.48 4.48
CA LEU A 126 -11.09 -7.38 3.77
C LEU A 126 -11.30 -7.50 2.25
N VAL A 127 -12.09 -8.48 1.81
CA VAL A 127 -12.46 -8.63 0.39
C VAL A 127 -13.21 -7.41 -0.13
N TRP A 128 -14.10 -6.83 0.68
CA TRP A 128 -14.78 -5.59 0.29
C TRP A 128 -13.81 -4.42 0.11
N ASN A 129 -12.85 -4.27 1.03
CA ASN A 129 -11.78 -3.28 0.90
C ASN A 129 -10.96 -3.48 -0.38
N GLU A 130 -10.58 -4.73 -0.67
CA GLU A 130 -9.83 -5.08 -1.89
C GLU A 130 -10.63 -4.78 -3.15
N ASN A 131 -11.92 -5.10 -3.19
CA ASN A 131 -12.78 -4.80 -4.33
C ASN A 131 -12.88 -3.29 -4.60
N ILE A 132 -12.99 -2.47 -3.54
CA ILE A 132 -12.94 -1.01 -3.68
C ILE A 132 -11.57 -0.60 -4.25
N LYS A 133 -10.47 -1.13 -3.72
CA LYS A 133 -9.12 -0.84 -4.22
C LYS A 133 -8.93 -1.25 -5.69
N HIS A 134 -9.49 -2.37 -6.12
CA HIS A 134 -9.45 -2.85 -7.49
C HIS A 134 -10.34 -2.05 -8.43
N SER A 135 -11.43 -1.46 -7.95
CA SER A 135 -12.28 -0.59 -8.78
C SER A 135 -11.55 0.65 -9.30
N TRP A 136 -10.48 1.07 -8.61
CA TRP A 136 -9.60 2.15 -9.05
C TRP A 136 -8.58 1.71 -10.12
N ASP A 137 -8.41 0.40 -10.35
CA ASP A 137 -7.35 -0.14 -11.19
C ASP A 137 -7.81 -0.28 -12.65
N SER A 138 -8.37 0.80 -13.20
CA SER A 138 -8.76 0.89 -14.61
C SER A 138 -7.53 1.08 -15.51
N SER A 139 -7.55 0.51 -16.72
CA SER A 139 -6.41 0.56 -17.66
C SER A 139 -5.97 1.99 -17.99
N GLN A 140 -6.90 2.95 -17.96
CA GLN A 140 -6.64 4.36 -18.25
C GLN A 140 -5.97 5.12 -17.08
N GLN A 141 -6.05 4.59 -15.85
CA GLN A 141 -5.48 5.21 -14.64
C GLN A 141 -4.17 4.56 -14.20
N ARG A 142 -3.72 3.50 -14.90
CA ARG A 142 -2.44 2.85 -14.65
C ARG A 142 -1.32 3.64 -15.30
N ALA A 143 -0.28 3.95 -14.53
CA ALA A 143 0.99 4.38 -15.09
C ALA A 143 1.51 3.26 -16.02
N PRO A 144 1.88 3.58 -17.28
CA PRO A 144 2.46 2.59 -18.21
C PRO A 144 3.71 1.93 -17.63
N ILE A 145 4.48 2.71 -16.87
CA ILE A 145 5.64 2.28 -16.12
C ILE A 145 5.30 2.30 -14.61
N PRO A 146 5.55 1.21 -13.86
CA PRO A 146 5.32 1.20 -12.42
C PRO A 146 6.15 2.28 -11.72
N HIS A 147 5.49 3.10 -10.91
CA HIS A 147 6.13 4.19 -10.17
C HIS A 147 6.83 5.24 -11.04
N ALA A 148 6.34 5.46 -12.25
CA ALA A 148 6.85 6.51 -13.13
C ALA A 148 6.94 7.88 -12.45
N GLU A 149 6.07 8.16 -11.47
CA GLU A 149 6.12 9.38 -10.67
C GLU A 149 7.42 9.58 -9.87
N LEU A 150 8.19 8.52 -9.63
CA LEU A 150 9.44 8.55 -8.86
C LEU A 150 10.69 8.58 -9.74
N LEU A 151 10.54 8.42 -11.06
CA LEU A 151 11.66 8.39 -11.99
C LEU A 151 12.13 9.80 -12.32
N THR A 152 13.43 9.94 -12.54
CA THR A 152 13.98 11.15 -13.17
C THR A 152 13.62 11.21 -14.66
N LEU A 153 13.73 12.37 -15.30
CA LEU A 153 13.50 12.47 -16.75
C LEU A 153 14.52 11.64 -17.54
N THR A 154 15.75 11.52 -17.04
CA THR A 154 16.78 10.64 -17.58
C THR A 154 16.32 9.18 -17.54
N GLU A 155 15.98 8.67 -16.36
CA GLU A 155 15.50 7.28 -16.17
C GLU A 155 14.21 6.99 -16.95
N LEU A 156 13.32 7.99 -17.05
CA LEU A 156 12.10 7.88 -17.84
C LEU A 156 12.41 7.62 -19.33
N SER A 157 13.41 8.32 -19.87
CA SER A 157 13.84 8.14 -21.27
C SER A 157 14.47 6.77 -21.52
N GLU A 158 15.12 6.18 -20.52
CA GLU A 158 15.71 4.83 -20.61
C GLU A 158 14.64 3.73 -20.56
N GLN A 159 13.52 3.97 -19.86
CA GLN A 159 12.45 2.99 -19.69
C GLN A 159 11.38 3.03 -20.78
N VAL A 160 11.22 4.16 -21.49
CA VAL A 160 10.29 4.28 -22.61
C VAL A 160 11.01 3.98 -23.92
N ARG A 161 10.60 2.91 -24.62
CA ARG A 161 11.16 2.60 -25.96
C ARG A 161 10.90 3.77 -26.93
N ASP A 162 11.93 4.08 -27.72
CA ASP A 162 11.90 5.08 -28.80
C ASP A 162 11.67 6.54 -28.36
N LEU A 163 12.00 6.89 -27.11
CA LEU A 163 11.87 8.26 -26.60
C LEU A 163 13.20 8.80 -26.06
N SER A 164 13.85 9.70 -26.80
CA SER A 164 15.09 10.34 -26.33
C SER A 164 14.83 11.41 -25.27
N LEU A 165 15.79 11.60 -24.36
CA LEU A 165 15.76 12.68 -23.37
C LEU A 165 15.59 14.06 -24.05
N GLU A 166 16.26 14.29 -25.18
CA GLU A 166 16.10 15.52 -25.96
C GLU A 166 14.66 15.74 -26.44
N THR A 167 13.96 14.67 -26.84
CA THR A 167 12.56 14.73 -27.26
C THR A 167 11.66 15.10 -26.09
N ILE A 168 11.87 14.49 -24.92
CA ILE A 168 11.15 14.82 -23.68
C ILE A 168 11.32 16.30 -23.34
N LEU A 169 12.56 16.77 -23.28
CA LEU A 169 12.87 18.17 -22.93
C LEU A 169 12.28 19.14 -23.96
N THR A 170 12.29 18.78 -25.25
CA THR A 170 11.68 19.56 -26.32
C THR A 170 10.16 19.64 -26.15
N ASN A 171 9.51 18.52 -25.86
CA ASN A 171 8.06 18.46 -25.65
C ASN A 171 7.64 19.27 -24.43
N LEU A 172 8.36 19.13 -23.30
CA LEU A 172 8.12 19.91 -22.08
C LEU A 172 8.31 21.41 -22.33
N LYS A 173 9.42 21.80 -22.97
CA LYS A 173 9.72 23.19 -23.31
C LYS A 173 8.68 23.80 -24.25
N SER A 174 8.14 23.03 -25.20
CA SER A 174 7.08 23.49 -26.11
C SER A 174 5.78 23.88 -25.37
N ARG A 175 5.60 23.40 -24.14
CA ARG A 175 4.48 23.72 -23.24
C ARG A 175 4.83 24.74 -22.16
N GLY A 176 6.01 25.34 -22.23
CA GLY A 176 6.48 26.31 -21.24
C GLY A 176 6.92 25.67 -19.91
N ILE A 177 7.24 24.37 -19.91
CA ILE A 177 7.81 23.67 -18.76
C ILE A 177 9.33 23.75 -18.88
N GLU A 178 9.92 24.62 -18.06
CA GLU A 178 11.36 24.76 -17.92
C GLU A 178 11.91 23.66 -17.00
N VAL A 179 12.94 22.97 -17.49
CA VAL A 179 13.64 21.88 -16.80
C VAL A 179 15.10 22.30 -16.63
N GLU A 180 15.52 22.53 -15.39
CA GLU A 180 16.90 22.94 -15.08
C GLU A 180 17.89 21.76 -15.12
N SER A 181 17.44 20.58 -14.70
CA SER A 181 18.22 19.34 -14.70
C SER A 181 17.36 18.16 -15.14
N ALA A 182 17.93 17.25 -15.93
CA ALA A 182 17.29 16.01 -16.34
C ALA A 182 17.13 15.00 -15.18
N ASP A 183 17.86 15.21 -14.09
CA ASP A 183 17.76 14.39 -12.88
C ASP A 183 16.57 14.77 -11.98
N VAL A 184 15.75 15.75 -12.39
CA VAL A 184 14.52 16.09 -11.68
C VAL A 184 13.53 14.93 -11.76
N VAL A 185 12.93 14.60 -10.62
CA VAL A 185 11.89 13.58 -10.52
C VAL A 185 10.61 14.06 -11.20
N LEU A 186 10.00 13.19 -12.01
CA LEU A 186 8.79 13.50 -12.76
C LEU A 186 7.66 14.00 -11.86
N GLY A 187 7.45 13.35 -10.71
CA GLY A 187 6.43 13.76 -9.74
C GLY A 187 6.67 15.16 -9.17
N ASP A 188 7.90 15.47 -8.78
CA ASP A 188 8.28 16.77 -8.21
C ASP A 188 8.14 17.89 -9.25
N LEU A 189 8.54 17.60 -10.50
CA LEU A 189 8.35 18.52 -11.62
C LEU A 189 6.86 18.76 -11.91
N ALA A 190 6.03 17.72 -11.84
CA ALA A 190 4.59 17.87 -12.05
C ALA A 190 3.96 18.74 -10.96
N GLU A 191 4.37 18.56 -9.71
CA GLU A 191 3.93 19.37 -8.58
C GLU A 191 4.34 20.85 -8.74
N ALA A 192 5.59 21.11 -9.15
CA ALA A 192 6.10 22.47 -9.40
C ALA A 192 5.25 23.25 -10.42
N TYR A 193 4.65 22.53 -11.39
CA TYR A 193 3.77 23.10 -12.42
C TYR A 193 2.28 22.88 -12.15
N ASN A 194 1.89 22.49 -10.93
CA ASN A 194 0.50 22.25 -10.53
C ASN A 194 -0.25 21.28 -11.46
N MET A 195 0.41 20.20 -11.87
CA MET A 195 -0.18 19.13 -12.68
C MET A 195 0.06 17.76 -12.06
N THR A 196 -0.62 16.75 -12.59
CA THR A 196 -0.44 15.37 -12.14
C THR A 196 0.75 14.74 -12.86
N PRO A 197 1.44 13.76 -12.24
CA PRO A 197 2.51 13.01 -12.92
C PRO A 197 2.04 12.38 -14.23
N ALA A 198 0.80 11.89 -14.27
CA ALA A 198 0.17 11.38 -15.49
C ALA A 198 0.11 12.43 -16.61
N HIS A 199 -0.35 13.64 -16.30
CA HIS A 199 -0.46 14.69 -17.31
C HIS A 199 0.91 15.17 -17.80
N LEU A 200 1.89 15.28 -16.90
CA LEU A 200 3.26 15.64 -17.28
C LEU A 200 3.88 14.55 -18.18
N TYR A 201 3.63 13.29 -17.87
CA TYR A 201 4.06 12.15 -18.69
C TYR A 201 3.46 12.20 -20.09
N ASP A 202 2.16 12.46 -20.23
CA ASP A 202 1.50 12.58 -21.54
C ASP A 202 2.11 13.72 -22.38
N ILE A 203 2.48 14.83 -21.73
CA ILE A 203 3.21 15.93 -22.37
C ILE A 203 4.60 15.46 -22.80
N ALA A 204 5.35 14.77 -21.93
CA ALA A 204 6.68 14.23 -22.24
C ALA A 204 6.66 13.29 -23.46
N LEU A 205 5.61 12.47 -23.61
CA LEU A 205 5.42 11.60 -24.77
C LEU A 205 4.96 12.34 -26.05
N GLY A 206 4.63 13.63 -25.96
CA GLY A 206 4.09 14.40 -27.09
C GLY A 206 2.65 14.03 -27.46
N GLN A 207 1.92 13.34 -26.58
CA GLN A 207 0.58 12.77 -26.86
C GLN A 207 -0.59 13.75 -26.63
N ALA A 208 -0.34 15.02 -26.40
CA ALA A 208 -1.37 15.91 -25.85
C ALA A 208 -2.54 16.25 -26.82
N GLY A 209 -3.77 15.99 -26.35
CA GLY A 209 -4.97 16.78 -26.68
C GLY A 209 -6.15 16.48 -25.75
N PRO A 210 -7.14 17.39 -25.55
CA PRO A 210 -7.07 18.83 -25.31
C PRO A 210 -7.19 19.19 -23.81
N GLY A 211 -6.45 20.23 -23.41
CA GLY A 211 -6.82 21.27 -22.42
C GLY A 211 -7.62 20.92 -21.15
N ARG A 212 -6.99 21.25 -20.01
CA ARG A 212 -7.57 21.42 -18.67
C ARG A 212 -8.17 20.16 -18.06
N GLY A 213 -7.32 19.44 -17.33
CA GLY A 213 -7.74 18.58 -16.23
C GLY A 213 -8.49 19.42 -15.19
N GLN A 214 -9.80 19.51 -15.33
CA GLN A 214 -10.68 19.71 -14.20
C GLN A 214 -10.52 18.45 -13.35
N GLY A 215 -9.93 18.63 -12.15
CA GLY A 215 -9.65 17.54 -11.23
C GLY A 215 -10.85 16.61 -11.12
N GLY A 216 -10.58 15.30 -11.19
CA GLY A 216 -11.60 14.27 -11.12
C GLY A 216 -12.44 14.45 -9.87
N HIS A 217 -13.57 15.14 -10.01
CA HIS A 217 -14.64 15.14 -9.03
C HIS A 217 -15.10 13.69 -8.93
N GLY A 218 -14.83 13.06 -7.79
CA GLY A 218 -15.43 11.80 -7.42
C GLY A 218 -16.94 11.98 -7.27
N GLU A 219 -17.66 11.89 -8.39
CA GLU A 219 -19.11 11.80 -8.39
C GLU A 219 -19.50 10.37 -7.97
N GLY A 220 -20.21 10.28 -6.85
CA GLY A 220 -20.64 9.01 -6.27
C GLY A 220 -21.54 8.23 -7.22
N GLY A 221 -21.02 7.12 -7.75
CA GLY A 221 -21.79 6.14 -8.48
C GLY A 221 -22.77 5.39 -7.58
N ARG A 222 -24.02 5.87 -7.53
CA ARG A 222 -25.20 5.06 -7.18
C ARG A 222 -25.60 4.24 -8.43
N GLY A 223 -25.74 2.92 -8.31
CA GLY A 223 -26.35 2.11 -9.36
C GLY A 223 -26.30 0.60 -9.09
N PHE A 224 -27.46 0.04 -8.76
CA PHE A 224 -27.75 -1.37 -8.45
C PHE A 224 -27.90 -2.26 -9.70
N GLY A 225 -27.72 -3.59 -9.52
CA GLY A 225 -28.22 -4.69 -10.38
C GLY A 225 -27.19 -5.25 -11.34
N GLY A 226 -26.92 -6.56 -11.49
CA GLY A 226 -27.52 -7.83 -11.09
C GLY A 226 -26.72 -8.96 -11.81
N PRO A 227 -26.90 -10.25 -11.49
CA PRO A 227 -25.86 -11.27 -11.68
C PRO A 227 -26.00 -12.12 -12.94
N GLY A 228 -24.86 -12.56 -13.49
CA GLY A 228 -24.74 -13.58 -14.53
C GLY A 228 -23.47 -13.32 -15.33
N GLY A 229 -22.55 -14.24 -15.57
CA GLY A 229 -22.50 -15.68 -15.43
C GLY A 229 -21.46 -16.16 -16.44
N ARG A 230 -20.88 -17.32 -16.16
CA ARG A 230 -20.14 -18.19 -17.09
C ARG A 230 -18.63 -17.97 -17.24
N ALA A 231 -17.94 -18.98 -16.72
CA ALA A 231 -16.59 -19.40 -17.04
C ALA A 231 -16.49 -19.92 -18.49
N GLU A 232 -15.31 -19.78 -19.08
CA GLU A 232 -14.73 -20.56 -20.21
C GLU A 232 -13.49 -19.74 -20.66
N GLN A 233 -12.36 -20.27 -21.12
CA GLN A 233 -11.75 -21.58 -21.14
C GLN A 233 -10.34 -21.30 -21.71
N TYR A 234 -9.32 -21.93 -21.14
CA TYR A 234 -7.94 -21.83 -21.62
C TYR A 234 -7.83 -22.42 -23.03
N ALA A 235 -7.18 -21.68 -23.94
CA ALA A 235 -6.70 -22.23 -25.21
C ALA A 235 -5.28 -21.75 -25.49
N ASP A 236 -4.43 -22.76 -25.61
CA ASP A 236 -3.05 -22.85 -26.07
C ASP A 236 -2.82 -22.16 -27.42
N THR A 237 -1.70 -21.44 -27.57
CA THR A 237 -1.03 -21.33 -28.86
C THR A 237 0.48 -21.06 -28.69
N GLN A 238 1.29 -22.06 -29.00
CA GLN A 238 2.71 -21.94 -29.33
C GLN A 238 2.94 -21.18 -30.66
N LYS A 239 3.97 -20.32 -30.70
CA LYS A 239 4.88 -20.04 -31.84
C LYS A 239 6.00 -19.10 -31.33
N VAL A 240 7.20 -19.61 -31.06
CA VAL A 240 8.40 -19.71 -31.94
C VAL A 240 9.00 -18.35 -32.34
N ASP A 241 10.00 -17.96 -31.54
CA ASP A 241 11.35 -17.44 -31.85
C ASP A 241 11.55 -16.35 -32.93
N THR A 242 12.16 -15.21 -32.52
CA THR A 242 13.52 -14.82 -32.96
C THR A 242 14.02 -13.59 -32.19
N GLY A 243 15.12 -13.76 -31.45
CA GLY A 243 16.29 -12.89 -31.58
C GLY A 243 16.45 -11.65 -30.69
N VAL A 244 17.26 -11.83 -29.64
CA VAL A 244 18.28 -10.90 -29.09
C VAL A 244 17.80 -9.64 -28.35
N GLU A 245 17.85 -9.68 -27.01
CA GLU A 245 17.89 -8.47 -26.16
C GLU A 245 18.99 -8.58 -25.10
N HIS A 246 19.77 -7.50 -25.00
CA HIS A 246 20.78 -7.23 -23.98
C HIS A 246 20.12 -7.11 -22.60
N GLN A 247 20.65 -7.84 -21.62
CA GLN A 247 20.22 -7.81 -20.23
C GLN A 247 20.84 -6.60 -19.50
N GLN A 248 19.98 -5.77 -18.90
CA GLN A 248 20.36 -4.87 -17.82
C GLN A 248 19.35 -5.03 -16.67
N GLU A 249 19.89 -5.21 -15.47
CA GLU A 249 19.22 -5.70 -14.25
C GLU A 249 18.12 -4.76 -13.73
N GLY A 250 16.86 -5.15 -13.96
CA GLY A 250 15.71 -4.62 -13.25
C GLY A 250 15.25 -5.59 -12.16
N SER A 251 15.24 -5.13 -10.91
CA SER A 251 14.70 -5.87 -9.75
C SER A 251 13.33 -6.48 -10.07
N ILE A 252 13.29 -7.80 -10.30
CA ILE A 252 12.06 -8.55 -10.59
C ILE A 252 11.18 -8.51 -9.34
N ARG A 253 10.26 -7.54 -9.26
CA ARG A 253 9.32 -7.46 -8.14
C ARG A 253 8.42 -8.68 -8.15
N GLY A 254 8.42 -9.44 -7.05
CA GLY A 254 7.54 -10.60 -6.86
C GLY A 254 8.17 -11.98 -7.01
N ILE A 255 9.52 -12.08 -7.12
CA ILE A 255 10.24 -13.37 -7.25
C ILE A 255 9.79 -14.44 -6.24
N GLY A 256 9.48 -14.06 -5.00
CA GLY A 256 9.08 -15.03 -3.97
C GLY A 256 7.81 -15.83 -4.31
N ARG A 257 6.95 -15.34 -5.21
CA ARG A 257 5.74 -16.06 -5.66
C ARG A 257 5.99 -16.94 -6.89
N MET A 258 7.14 -16.80 -7.54
CA MET A 258 7.49 -17.57 -8.74
C MET A 258 8.07 -18.92 -8.35
N THR A 259 7.80 -19.94 -9.17
CA THR A 259 8.49 -21.23 -9.07
C THR A 259 9.93 -21.10 -9.56
N LEU A 260 10.82 -21.95 -9.07
CA LEU A 260 12.20 -22.00 -9.52
C LEU A 260 12.29 -22.20 -11.04
N ASN A 261 11.44 -23.07 -11.60
CA ASN A 261 11.32 -23.27 -13.05
C ASN A 261 10.93 -21.98 -13.79
N SER A 262 9.91 -21.26 -13.30
CA SER A 262 9.48 -20.00 -13.92
C SER A 262 10.57 -18.94 -13.88
N TYR A 263 11.32 -18.87 -12.79
CA TYR A 263 12.42 -17.92 -12.63
C TYR A 263 13.61 -18.28 -13.55
N CYS A 264 14.02 -19.54 -13.59
CA CYS A 264 15.10 -20.00 -14.47
C CYS A 264 14.78 -19.74 -15.95
N ASN A 265 13.55 -20.04 -16.40
CA ASN A 265 13.13 -19.77 -17.77
C ASN A 265 13.14 -18.27 -18.10
N GLN A 266 12.77 -17.41 -17.14
CA GLN A 266 12.79 -15.97 -17.32
C GLN A 266 14.22 -15.40 -17.38
N MET A 267 15.14 -15.98 -16.61
CA MET A 267 16.54 -15.54 -16.53
C MET A 267 17.45 -16.23 -17.56
N GLY A 268 16.93 -17.17 -18.35
CA GLY A 268 17.73 -17.97 -19.28
C GLY A 268 18.69 -18.94 -18.60
N LEU A 269 18.37 -19.39 -17.38
CA LEU A 269 19.17 -20.33 -16.59
C LEU A 269 18.69 -21.77 -16.78
N ASP A 270 19.60 -22.75 -16.74
CA ASP A 270 19.22 -24.17 -16.73
C ASP A 270 18.59 -24.55 -15.38
N VAL A 271 17.37 -25.08 -15.43
CA VAL A 271 16.56 -25.42 -14.25
C VAL A 271 17.23 -26.53 -13.42
N ASN A 272 17.86 -27.51 -14.07
CA ASN A 272 18.50 -28.62 -13.37
C ASN A 272 19.81 -28.19 -12.69
N GLU A 273 20.57 -27.30 -13.32
CA GLU A 273 21.75 -26.68 -12.71
C GLU A 273 21.39 -25.80 -11.54
N ALA A 274 20.33 -24.98 -11.65
CA ALA A 274 19.83 -24.15 -10.55
C ALA A 274 19.40 -24.99 -9.34
N VAL A 275 18.66 -26.08 -9.57
CA VAL A 275 18.27 -27.03 -8.50
C VAL A 275 19.51 -27.62 -7.82
N LYS A 276 20.50 -28.09 -8.58
CA LYS A 276 21.75 -28.64 -8.03
C LYS A 276 22.53 -27.60 -7.23
N LYS A 277 22.63 -26.37 -7.73
CA LYS A 277 23.35 -25.27 -7.06
C LYS A 277 22.72 -24.93 -5.71
N LEU A 278 21.39 -24.88 -5.64
CA LEU A 278 20.65 -24.66 -4.40
C LEU A 278 20.77 -25.84 -3.42
N GLN A 279 20.68 -27.07 -3.91
CA GLN A 279 20.86 -28.26 -3.07
C GLN A 279 22.27 -28.34 -2.48
N ASN A 280 23.31 -28.03 -3.27
CA ASN A 280 24.70 -27.97 -2.81
C ASN A 280 24.93 -26.86 -1.78
N ALA A 281 24.18 -25.76 -1.87
CA ALA A 281 24.19 -24.68 -0.88
C ALA A 281 23.33 -24.95 0.36
N GLY A 282 22.76 -26.16 0.49
CA GLY A 282 22.01 -26.59 1.67
C GLY A 282 20.51 -26.34 1.63
N PHE A 283 19.96 -25.89 0.50
CA PHE A 283 18.51 -25.68 0.35
C PHE A 283 17.79 -26.95 -0.09
N LYS A 284 16.59 -27.19 0.45
CA LYS A 284 15.66 -28.18 -0.12
C LYS A 284 14.95 -27.53 -1.31
N ALA A 285 15.48 -27.75 -2.51
CA ALA A 285 14.97 -27.15 -3.75
C ALA A 285 14.49 -28.22 -4.76
N SER A 286 13.35 -27.95 -5.38
CA SER A 286 12.84 -28.62 -6.58
C SER A 286 12.30 -27.59 -7.57
N SER A 287 12.19 -27.95 -8.84
CA SER A 287 11.82 -27.03 -9.93
C SER A 287 10.41 -26.42 -9.78
N ASP A 288 9.50 -27.11 -9.11
CA ASP A 288 8.11 -26.71 -8.86
C ASP A 288 7.92 -25.86 -7.58
N MET A 289 8.90 -25.84 -6.68
CA MET A 289 8.84 -25.02 -5.47
C MET A 289 8.97 -23.53 -5.78
N THR A 290 8.28 -22.70 -5.00
CA THR A 290 8.43 -21.24 -5.08
C THR A 290 9.75 -20.79 -4.45
N ILE A 291 10.32 -19.69 -4.95
CA ILE A 291 11.55 -19.11 -4.39
C ILE A 291 11.37 -18.79 -2.90
N ARG A 292 10.17 -18.34 -2.48
CA ARG A 292 9.87 -18.13 -1.06
C ARG A 292 9.93 -19.43 -0.26
N ASN A 293 9.29 -20.50 -0.72
CA ASN A 293 9.29 -21.77 0.02
C ASN A 293 10.70 -22.38 0.12
N ILE A 294 11.55 -22.16 -0.90
CA ILE A 294 12.96 -22.56 -0.86
C ILE A 294 13.72 -21.74 0.20
N ALA A 295 13.53 -20.43 0.23
CA ALA A 295 14.17 -19.52 1.18
C ALA A 295 13.72 -19.77 2.64
N ASP A 296 12.43 -20.04 2.84
CA ASP A 296 11.83 -20.34 4.15
C ASP A 296 12.41 -21.63 4.77
N SER A 297 12.91 -22.56 3.95
CA SER A 297 13.48 -23.83 4.42
C SER A 297 14.75 -23.67 5.26
N THR A 298 15.44 -22.52 5.12
CA THR A 298 16.66 -22.18 5.86
C THR A 298 16.60 -20.80 6.54
N GLY A 299 15.45 -20.11 6.46
CA GLY A 299 15.22 -18.82 7.11
C GLY A 299 15.89 -17.62 6.45
N VAL A 300 16.21 -17.70 5.16
CA VAL A 300 16.85 -16.60 4.40
C VAL A 300 15.82 -15.81 3.60
N HIS A 301 16.16 -14.58 3.18
CA HIS A 301 15.25 -13.79 2.36
C HIS A 301 15.26 -14.28 0.88
N PRO A 302 14.12 -14.28 0.15
CA PRO A 302 14.05 -14.72 -1.25
C PRO A 302 15.03 -14.04 -2.22
N SER A 303 15.54 -12.85 -1.88
CA SER A 303 16.57 -12.16 -2.67
C SER A 303 17.94 -12.82 -2.57
N GLU A 304 18.24 -13.56 -1.50
CA GLU A 304 19.53 -14.26 -1.35
C GLU A 304 19.60 -15.47 -2.28
N ILE A 305 18.46 -16.10 -2.56
CA ILE A 305 18.35 -17.17 -3.58
C ILE A 305 18.75 -16.64 -4.95
N ARG A 306 18.38 -15.39 -5.28
CA ARG A 306 18.78 -14.72 -6.53
C ARG A 306 20.30 -14.59 -6.62
N THR A 307 20.93 -14.02 -5.59
CA THR A 307 22.38 -13.80 -5.53
C THR A 307 23.17 -15.11 -5.65
N LEU A 308 22.61 -16.21 -5.16
CA LEU A 308 23.23 -17.52 -5.27
C LEU A 308 23.10 -18.13 -6.67
N LEU A 309 22.01 -17.86 -7.38
CA LEU A 309 21.75 -18.41 -8.72
C LEU A 309 22.47 -17.62 -9.82
N GLU A 310 22.51 -16.30 -9.72
CA GLU A 310 23.18 -15.41 -10.67
C GLU A 310 24.72 -15.39 -10.42
N PRO A 311 25.56 -15.28 -11.46
CA PRO A 311 26.99 -15.08 -11.28
C PRO A 311 27.28 -13.71 -10.64
N PRO A 312 28.37 -13.57 -9.84
CA PRO A 312 28.73 -12.27 -9.27
C PRO A 312 29.00 -11.26 -10.39
N VAL A 313 28.39 -10.08 -10.27
CA VAL A 313 28.65 -8.93 -11.12
C VAL A 313 30.13 -8.54 -10.95
N GLN A 314 30.90 -8.55 -12.04
CA GLN A 314 32.24 -7.93 -12.11
C GLN A 314 32.10 -6.46 -12.46
#